data_AF-A0A660PCU7-F1
#
_entry.id   AF-A0A660PCU7-F1
#
_cell.length_a   1.000
_cell.length_b   1.000
_cell.length_c   1.000
_cell.angle_alpha   90.00
_cell.angle_beta   90.00
_cell.angle_gamma   90.00
#
_symmetry.space_group_name_H-M   'P 1'
#
loop_
_entity.id
_entity.type
_entity.pdbx_description
1 polymer ?
#
loop_
_entity_poly.entity_id
_entity_poly.type
_entity_poly.pdbx_seq_one_letter_code
_entity_poly.pdbx_strand_id
1 'polypeptide(L)'
;MKKVILLAAIACLLIMGLAIGDEEKTFDTNTVYFENVTAKPGESFAVKVNIANVDTLSGMQVPIFFRSDKIKLQCDSVSFTGSRCEYFMFNDIKIPMVCEKCKAEYDKVNAPPKKAGICDKCGGKLVHNGQVVYFSLIDNVDPKLTVDPLYPGDGLVATIYFTAPKDCPKGTVKLTRGMIPHPTISYIYTVWNPLGTELDCVFKEGEIKIK
;
A
#
# COMPACT_ATOMS: atom_id res chain seq x y z
N MET A 1 -6.72 58.12 -5.65
CA MET A 1 -5.46 57.44 -6.04
C MET A 1 -5.08 56.28 -5.10
N LYS A 2 -4.97 56.46 -3.78
CA LYS A 2 -4.56 55.37 -2.85
C LYS A 2 -5.46 54.12 -2.86
N LYS A 3 -6.79 54.27 -3.04
CA LYS A 3 -7.72 53.12 -3.12
C LYS A 3 -7.59 52.30 -4.42
N VAL A 4 -7.18 52.93 -5.52
CA VAL A 4 -7.02 52.26 -6.83
C VAL A 4 -5.74 51.40 -6.85
N ILE A 5 -4.68 51.88 -6.19
CA ILE A 5 -3.41 51.14 -6.06
C ILE A 5 -3.58 49.92 -5.14
N LEU A 6 -4.37 50.05 -4.06
CA LEU A 6 -4.64 48.94 -3.14
C LEU A 6 -5.47 47.82 -3.80
N LEU A 7 -6.47 48.19 -4.62
CA LEU A 7 -7.28 47.23 -5.38
C LEU A 7 -6.47 46.52 -6.48
N ALA A 8 -5.56 47.22 -7.15
CA ALA A 8 -4.68 46.63 -8.15
C ALA A 8 -3.66 45.65 -7.52
N ALA A 9 -3.12 45.98 -6.33
CA ALA A 9 -2.21 45.09 -5.61
C ALA A 9 -2.88 43.80 -5.11
N ILE A 10 -4.13 43.89 -4.64
CA ILE A 10 -4.91 42.72 -4.21
C ILE A 10 -5.29 41.84 -5.42
N ALA A 11 -5.63 42.43 -6.56
CA ALA A 11 -5.90 41.69 -7.80
C ALA A 11 -4.64 40.97 -8.32
N CYS A 12 -3.46 41.59 -8.27
CA CYS A 12 -2.20 40.93 -8.68
C CYS A 12 -1.81 39.77 -7.74
N LEU A 13 -2.10 39.86 -6.44
CA LEU A 13 -1.84 38.77 -5.49
C LEU A 13 -2.79 37.58 -5.67
N LEU A 14 -4.03 37.82 -6.10
CA LEU A 14 -5.00 36.76 -6.41
C LEU A 14 -4.68 36.02 -7.72
N ILE A 15 -4.06 36.70 -8.70
CA ILE A 15 -3.69 36.09 -9.99
C ILE A 15 -2.42 35.23 -9.86
N MET A 16 -1.49 35.57 -8.95
CA MET A 16 -0.29 34.75 -8.70
C MET A 16 -0.55 33.48 -7.88
N GLY A 17 -1.72 33.37 -7.23
CA GLY A 17 -2.12 32.19 -6.47
C GLY A 17 -2.84 31.12 -7.29
N LEU A 18 -3.10 31.36 -8.58
CA LEU A 18 -3.84 30.45 -9.45
C LEU A 18 -2.88 29.60 -10.29
N ALA A 19 -2.84 28.31 -9.93
CA ALA A 19 -2.43 27.18 -10.74
C ALA A 19 -0.92 27.05 -11.06
N ILE A 20 -0.18 26.52 -10.09
CA ILE A 20 0.60 25.32 -10.38
C ILE A 20 -0.36 24.17 -10.04
N GLY A 21 -1.30 23.88 -10.94
CA GLY A 21 -2.00 22.61 -10.89
C GLY A 21 -0.98 21.56 -11.28
N ASP A 22 -0.75 20.56 -10.42
CA ASP A 22 -0.07 19.35 -10.87
C ASP A 22 -0.79 18.90 -12.15
N GLU A 23 -0.04 18.60 -13.22
CA GLU A 23 -0.63 18.03 -14.44
C GLU A 23 -1.54 16.87 -14.03
N GLU A 24 -2.81 16.95 -14.42
CA GLU A 24 -3.78 15.89 -14.15
C GLU A 24 -3.24 14.62 -14.82
N LYS A 25 -2.81 13.66 -14.00
CA LYS A 25 -2.30 12.39 -14.51
C LYS A 25 -3.47 11.68 -15.18
N THR A 26 -3.47 11.67 -16.51
CA THR A 26 -4.43 10.89 -17.28
C THR A 26 -3.99 9.43 -17.29
N PHE A 27 -4.89 8.54 -16.90
CA PHE A 27 -4.69 7.10 -16.95
C PHE A 27 -5.72 6.49 -17.90
N ASP A 28 -5.25 5.71 -18.87
CA ASP A 28 -6.12 5.09 -19.89
C ASP A 28 -6.62 3.69 -19.45
N THR A 29 -6.15 3.20 -18.30
CA THR A 29 -6.47 1.88 -17.75
C THR A 29 -6.30 1.88 -16.23
N ASN A 30 -6.94 0.94 -15.53
CA ASN A 30 -6.76 0.79 -14.09
C ASN A 30 -5.27 0.56 -13.79
N THR A 31 -4.72 1.30 -12.85
CA THR A 31 -3.28 1.28 -12.55
C THR A 31 -3.04 1.39 -11.06
N VAL A 32 -2.48 0.34 -10.46
CA VAL A 32 -1.89 0.42 -9.11
C VAL A 32 -0.46 0.93 -9.23
N TYR A 33 -0.11 1.91 -8.39
CA TYR A 33 1.23 2.50 -8.38
C TYR A 33 1.63 2.95 -6.97
N PHE A 34 2.92 3.30 -6.82
CA PHE A 34 3.51 3.69 -5.54
C PHE A 34 4.16 5.07 -5.64
N GLU A 35 4.22 5.78 -4.52
CA GLU A 35 5.16 6.88 -4.35
C GLU A 35 6.56 6.31 -4.06
N ASN A 36 7.59 6.84 -4.73
CA ASN A 36 8.98 6.45 -4.43
C ASN A 36 9.41 7.04 -3.09
N VAL A 37 10.06 6.24 -2.26
CA VAL A 37 10.45 6.64 -0.90
C VAL A 37 11.97 6.59 -0.74
N THR A 38 12.51 7.56 -0.02
CA THR A 38 13.89 7.53 0.48
C THR A 38 13.87 7.46 2.00
N ALA A 39 14.63 6.52 2.57
CA ALA A 39 14.76 6.36 4.02
C ALA A 39 16.22 6.13 4.43
N LYS A 40 16.51 6.25 5.73
CA LYS A 40 17.81 5.95 6.33
C LYS A 40 17.74 4.67 7.17
N PRO A 41 18.88 3.98 7.40
CA PRO A 41 18.94 2.89 8.36
C PRO A 41 18.45 3.33 9.76
N GLY A 42 17.61 2.52 10.38
CA GLY A 42 16.99 2.80 11.68
C GLY A 42 15.73 3.68 11.64
N GLU A 43 15.30 4.11 10.45
CA GLU A 43 14.11 4.93 10.25
C GLU A 43 12.86 4.09 9.99
N SER A 44 11.72 4.54 10.53
CA SER A 44 10.40 4.07 10.12
C SER A 44 9.80 5.04 9.11
N PHE A 45 9.22 4.53 8.03
CA PHE A 45 8.72 5.31 6.91
C PHE A 45 7.47 4.68 6.32
N ALA A 46 6.71 5.49 5.57
CA ALA A 46 5.47 5.07 4.93
C ALA A 46 5.65 4.98 3.41
N VAL A 47 5.05 3.95 2.81
CA VAL A 47 4.91 3.78 1.37
C VAL A 47 3.42 3.83 1.05
N LYS A 48 3.02 4.77 0.21
CA LYS A 48 1.63 4.86 -0.27
C LYS A 48 1.42 3.97 -1.48
N VAL A 49 0.35 3.19 -1.42
CA VAL A 49 -0.22 2.44 -2.54
C VAL A 49 -1.40 3.22 -3.05
N ASN A 50 -1.35 3.63 -4.30
CA ASN A 50 -2.41 4.38 -4.96
C ASN A 50 -3.02 3.53 -6.07
N ILE A 51 -4.26 3.84 -6.43
CA ILE A 51 -4.87 3.36 -7.65
C ILE A 51 -5.44 4.54 -8.44
N ALA A 52 -5.15 4.53 -9.73
CA ALA A 52 -5.91 5.29 -10.70
C ALA A 52 -6.79 4.33 -11.47
N ASN A 53 -8.10 4.37 -11.24
CA ASN A 53 -9.07 3.47 -11.86
C ASN A 53 -9.94 4.23 -12.85
N VAL A 54 -10.14 3.65 -14.02
CA VAL A 54 -11.06 4.14 -15.06
C VAL A 54 -12.42 3.44 -14.98
N ASP A 55 -12.43 2.24 -14.38
CA ASP A 55 -13.63 1.48 -14.07
C ASP A 55 -14.09 1.69 -12.63
N THR A 56 -15.36 1.41 -12.34
CA THR A 56 -15.83 1.29 -10.95
C THR A 56 -15.38 -0.05 -10.38
N LEU A 57 -14.69 -0.03 -9.24
CA LEU A 57 -14.15 -1.22 -8.59
C LEU A 57 -14.87 -1.52 -7.28
N SER A 58 -15.18 -2.78 -7.02
CA SER A 58 -15.74 -3.25 -5.73
C SER A 58 -14.67 -3.88 -4.84
N GLY A 59 -13.46 -4.07 -5.38
CA GLY A 59 -12.34 -4.48 -4.55
C GLY A 59 -11.10 -4.87 -5.31
N MET A 60 -10.10 -5.28 -4.54
CA MET A 60 -8.79 -5.64 -5.05
C MET A 60 -8.03 -6.58 -4.12
N GLN A 61 -7.10 -7.34 -4.71
CA GLN A 61 -6.07 -8.09 -4.03
C GLN A 61 -4.71 -7.63 -4.53
N VAL A 62 -3.82 -7.25 -3.60
CA VAL A 62 -2.51 -6.69 -3.96
C VAL A 62 -1.39 -7.38 -3.18
N PRO A 63 -0.80 -8.46 -3.73
CA PRO A 63 0.46 -8.99 -3.23
C PRO A 63 1.63 -8.10 -3.68
N ILE A 64 2.34 -7.53 -2.72
CA ILE A 64 3.48 -6.62 -2.94
C ILE A 64 4.73 -7.27 -2.38
N PHE A 65 5.70 -7.52 -3.25
CA PHE A 65 7.00 -8.05 -2.91
C PHE A 65 8.00 -6.92 -2.79
N PHE A 66 8.75 -6.90 -1.69
CA PHE A 66 9.85 -5.97 -1.41
C PHE A 66 11.14 -6.75 -1.16
N ARG A 67 11.37 -7.76 -2.02
CA ARG A 67 12.46 -8.74 -1.87
C ARG A 67 13.81 -8.13 -2.20
N SER A 68 14.78 -8.36 -1.34
CA SER A 68 16.18 -8.03 -1.58
C SER A 68 17.07 -9.00 -0.80
N ASP A 69 18.14 -9.49 -1.43
CA ASP A 69 19.08 -10.39 -0.75
C ASP A 69 19.83 -9.69 0.39
N LYS A 70 20.04 -8.38 0.25
CA LYS A 70 20.85 -7.56 1.17
C LYS A 70 20.00 -6.72 2.13
N ILE A 71 18.92 -6.14 1.64
CA ILE A 71 18.10 -5.20 2.40
C ILE A 71 16.90 -5.94 2.98
N LYS A 72 16.85 -6.08 4.32
CA LYS A 72 15.80 -6.80 5.04
C LYS A 72 14.86 -5.84 5.76
N LEU A 73 14.09 -5.06 4.99
CA LEU A 73 13.07 -4.17 5.55
C LEU A 73 12.04 -4.96 6.36
N GLN A 74 11.56 -4.36 7.44
CA GLN A 74 10.47 -4.90 8.25
C GLN A 74 9.18 -4.21 7.83
N CYS A 75 8.16 -5.00 7.48
CA CYS A 75 6.82 -4.46 7.24
C CYS A 75 6.08 -4.40 8.58
N ASP A 76 5.76 -3.19 9.02
CA ASP A 76 5.21 -2.96 10.33
C ASP A 76 3.71 -3.18 10.38
N SER A 77 3.00 -2.52 9.48
CA SER A 77 1.54 -2.55 9.38
C SER A 77 1.08 -2.03 8.03
N VAL A 78 -0.18 -2.32 7.68
CA VAL A 78 -0.91 -1.68 6.59
C VAL A 78 -2.08 -0.92 7.20
N SER A 79 -2.35 0.29 6.72
CA SER A 79 -3.50 1.09 7.11
C SER A 79 -4.28 1.56 5.88
N PHE A 80 -5.60 1.55 6.00
CA PHE A 80 -6.53 2.10 5.01
C PHE A 80 -7.11 3.45 5.44
N THR A 81 -6.72 3.97 6.61
CA THR A 81 -7.19 5.26 7.11
C THR A 81 -6.74 6.39 6.18
N GLY A 82 -7.66 7.29 5.85
CA GLY A 82 -7.46 8.39 4.91
C GLY A 82 -7.40 7.96 3.44
N SER A 83 -7.72 6.71 3.14
CA SER A 83 -7.72 6.17 1.78
C SER A 83 -9.12 6.19 1.17
N ARG A 84 -9.19 6.03 -0.15
CA ARG A 84 -10.45 5.87 -0.90
C ARG A 84 -11.20 4.57 -0.54
N CYS A 85 -10.56 3.67 0.19
CA CYS A 85 -11.11 2.38 0.63
C CYS A 85 -11.26 2.29 2.15
N GLU A 86 -11.17 3.40 2.89
CA GLU A 86 -11.24 3.41 4.37
C GLU A 86 -12.46 2.68 4.94
N TYR A 87 -13.61 2.81 4.24
CA TYR A 87 -14.89 2.26 4.69
C TYR A 87 -15.30 0.98 3.97
N PHE A 88 -14.39 0.35 3.22
CA PHE A 88 -14.65 -0.96 2.63
C PHE A 88 -14.90 -1.97 3.73
N MET A 89 -16.00 -2.73 3.62
CA MET A 89 -16.48 -3.60 4.70
C MET A 89 -15.51 -4.71 5.07
N PHE A 90 -14.75 -5.20 4.10
CA PHE A 90 -13.78 -6.25 4.32
C PHE A 90 -12.39 -5.75 3.97
N ASN A 91 -11.48 -5.94 4.92
CA ASN A 91 -10.06 -5.85 4.69
C ASN A 91 -9.36 -7.05 5.34
N ASP A 92 -8.48 -7.70 4.59
CA ASP A 92 -7.58 -8.73 5.10
C ASP A 92 -6.16 -8.31 4.79
N ILE A 93 -5.26 -8.40 5.78
CA ILE A 93 -3.85 -8.06 5.64
C ILE A 93 -3.03 -9.29 6.03
N LYS A 94 -2.08 -9.66 5.18
CA LYS A 94 -1.09 -10.69 5.49
C LYS A 94 0.31 -10.12 5.46
N ILE A 95 1.02 -10.33 6.56
CA ILE A 95 2.44 -10.03 6.72
C ILE A 95 3.09 -11.31 7.26
N PRO A 96 3.50 -12.21 6.36
CA PRO A 96 4.01 -13.52 6.74
C PRO A 96 5.27 -13.43 7.59
N MET A 97 5.35 -14.30 8.60
CA MET A 97 6.51 -14.48 9.45
C MET A 97 6.87 -15.96 9.55
N VAL A 98 8.14 -16.25 9.81
CA VAL A 98 8.65 -17.60 9.98
C VAL A 98 9.65 -17.66 11.14
N CYS A 99 9.61 -18.75 11.90
CA CYS A 99 10.62 -19.01 12.91
C CYS A 99 11.93 -19.43 12.26
N GLU A 100 13.03 -18.75 12.58
CA GLU A 100 14.34 -19.08 12.03
C GLU A 100 14.80 -20.49 12.42
N LYS A 101 14.39 -20.98 13.60
CA LYS A 101 14.78 -22.28 14.17
C LYS A 101 13.94 -23.45 13.67
N CYS A 102 12.62 -23.44 13.90
CA CYS A 102 11.76 -24.59 13.60
C CYS A 102 10.89 -24.42 12.34
N LYS A 103 11.02 -23.29 11.63
CA LYS A 103 10.26 -22.96 10.42
C LYS A 103 8.73 -22.89 10.60
N ALA A 104 8.25 -22.82 11.84
CA ALA A 104 6.85 -22.54 12.11
C ALA A 104 6.44 -21.20 11.49
N GLU A 105 5.33 -21.22 10.75
CA GLU A 105 4.77 -20.06 10.08
C GLU A 105 3.79 -19.31 10.98
N TYR A 106 3.75 -18.00 10.79
CA TYR A 106 2.90 -17.06 11.51
C TYR A 106 2.45 -15.96 10.54
N ASP A 107 1.39 -15.25 10.91
CA ASP A 107 1.01 -14.01 10.25
C ASP A 107 0.96 -12.89 11.29
N LYS A 108 1.53 -11.72 10.99
CA LYS A 108 1.63 -10.64 11.98
C LYS A 108 0.27 -10.09 12.42
N VAL A 109 -0.76 -10.23 11.59
CA VAL A 109 -2.08 -9.63 11.81
C VAL A 109 -3.09 -10.69 12.26
N ASN A 110 -3.26 -11.74 11.46
CA ASN A 110 -4.33 -12.72 11.62
C ASN A 110 -3.98 -13.90 12.52
N ALA A 111 -2.69 -14.23 12.64
CA ALA A 111 -2.22 -15.35 13.46
C ALA A 111 -0.89 -14.99 14.15
N PRO A 112 -0.85 -13.93 14.98
CA PRO A 112 0.37 -13.47 15.62
C PRO A 112 0.84 -14.48 16.68
N PRO A 113 2.15 -14.52 17.00
CA PRO A 113 2.63 -15.27 18.15
C PRO A 113 2.06 -14.71 19.46
N LYS A 114 2.05 -15.52 20.53
CA LYS A 114 1.64 -15.05 21.87
C LYS A 114 2.55 -13.94 22.39
N LYS A 115 3.83 -13.98 22.04
CA LYS A 115 4.81 -12.94 22.35
C LYS A 115 5.47 -12.44 21.08
N ALA A 116 5.40 -11.12 20.85
CA ALA A 116 5.94 -10.48 19.65
C ALA A 116 7.40 -10.91 19.40
N GLY A 117 7.68 -11.37 18.18
CA GLY A 117 9.00 -11.81 17.74
C GLY A 117 9.47 -13.18 18.27
N ILE A 118 8.67 -13.89 19.07
CA ILE A 118 9.06 -15.17 19.68
C ILE A 118 8.12 -16.29 19.24
N CYS A 119 8.69 -17.39 18.75
CA CYS A 119 7.95 -18.58 18.33
C CYS A 119 7.35 -19.32 19.53
N ASP A 120 6.03 -19.51 19.51
CA ASP A 120 5.30 -20.25 20.53
C ASP A 120 5.69 -21.74 20.64
N LYS A 121 6.22 -22.33 19.56
CA LYS A 121 6.60 -23.76 19.52
C LYS A 121 7.97 -24.05 20.13
N CYS A 122 8.96 -23.18 19.89
CA CYS A 122 10.36 -23.49 20.24
C CYS A 122 11.14 -22.34 20.89
N GLY A 123 10.50 -21.19 21.12
CA GLY A 123 11.13 -19.99 21.69
C GLY A 123 12.10 -19.26 20.74
N GLY A 124 12.25 -19.71 19.49
CA GLY A 124 13.12 -19.08 18.50
C GLY A 124 12.61 -17.73 18.00
N LYS A 125 13.50 -16.93 17.40
CA LYS A 125 13.17 -15.64 16.79
C LYS A 125 12.27 -15.82 15.56
N LEU A 126 11.26 -14.96 15.44
CA LEU A 126 10.46 -14.82 14.22
C LEU A 126 11.01 -13.68 13.36
N VAL A 127 11.03 -13.91 12.04
CA VAL A 127 11.41 -12.93 11.03
C VAL A 127 10.38 -12.90 9.90
N HIS A 128 10.32 -11.81 9.15
CA HIS A 128 9.45 -11.73 7.98
C HIS A 128 9.80 -12.81 6.96
N ASN A 129 8.78 -13.54 6.52
CA ASN A 129 8.94 -14.59 5.53
C ASN A 129 8.70 -14.02 4.13
N GLY A 130 9.66 -14.19 3.23
CA GLY A 130 9.50 -13.87 1.81
C GLY A 130 9.45 -12.38 1.43
N GLN A 131 9.60 -11.45 2.39
CA GLN A 131 9.54 -9.99 2.17
C GLN A 131 8.36 -9.59 1.28
N VAL A 132 7.18 -9.96 1.76
CA VAL A 132 5.91 -9.76 1.08
C VAL A 132 4.88 -9.20 2.05
N VAL A 133 4.03 -8.33 1.53
CA VAL A 133 2.81 -7.90 2.17
C VAL A 133 1.68 -8.14 1.19
N TYR A 134 0.56 -8.63 1.69
CA TYR A 134 -0.65 -8.81 0.92
C TYR A 134 -1.77 -8.08 1.63
N PHE A 135 -2.63 -7.43 0.86
CA PHE A 135 -3.94 -7.05 1.37
C PHE A 135 -5.03 -7.33 0.35
N SER A 136 -6.23 -7.59 0.86
CA SER A 136 -7.48 -7.69 0.11
C SER A 136 -8.47 -6.68 0.66
N LEU A 137 -9.23 -6.05 -0.23
CA LEU A 137 -10.27 -5.08 0.11
C LEU A 137 -11.53 -5.42 -0.68
N ILE A 138 -12.70 -5.47 -0.03
CA ILE A 138 -14.01 -5.60 -0.69
C ILE A 138 -14.93 -4.53 -0.10
N ASP A 139 -15.59 -3.75 -0.97
CA ASP A 139 -16.52 -2.69 -0.59
C ASP A 139 -17.66 -3.22 0.28
N ASN A 140 -18.29 -4.31 -0.15
CA ASN A 140 -19.47 -4.86 0.47
C ASN A 140 -19.44 -6.40 0.55
N VAL A 141 -19.59 -6.92 1.77
CA VAL A 141 -19.75 -8.36 2.03
C VAL A 141 -21.08 -8.70 2.72
N ASP A 142 -21.89 -7.69 3.08
CA ASP A 142 -23.26 -7.88 3.60
C ASP A 142 -24.25 -7.16 2.66
N PRO A 143 -25.06 -7.90 1.89
CA PRO A 143 -26.00 -7.31 0.94
C PRO A 143 -27.07 -6.41 1.59
N LYS A 144 -27.18 -6.39 2.93
CA LYS A 144 -28.09 -5.50 3.68
C LYS A 144 -27.50 -4.13 3.97
N LEU A 145 -26.19 -3.97 3.84
CA LEU A 145 -25.49 -2.71 4.03
C LEU A 145 -25.11 -2.12 2.66
N THR A 146 -25.00 -0.79 2.60
CA THR A 146 -24.58 -0.10 1.38
C THR A 146 -23.27 0.62 1.68
N VAL A 147 -22.21 0.12 1.06
CA VAL A 147 -20.92 0.81 0.97
C VAL A 147 -20.69 1.11 -0.49
N ASP A 148 -20.36 2.37 -0.79
CA ASP A 148 -20.13 2.78 -2.16
C ASP A 148 -18.88 2.08 -2.72
N PRO A 149 -18.93 1.62 -3.98
CA PRO A 149 -17.75 1.09 -4.64
C PRO A 149 -16.75 2.23 -4.89
N LEU A 150 -15.54 1.84 -5.29
CA LEU A 150 -14.53 2.77 -5.75
C LEU A 150 -14.87 3.27 -7.16
N TYR A 151 -15.54 4.42 -7.27
CA TYR A 151 -15.77 5.09 -8.55
C TYR A 151 -14.46 5.50 -9.24
N PRO A 152 -14.45 5.74 -10.57
CA PRO A 152 -13.27 6.19 -11.30
C PRO A 152 -12.59 7.40 -10.68
N GLY A 153 -11.25 7.43 -10.71
CA GLY A 153 -10.43 8.48 -10.13
C GLY A 153 -9.04 8.00 -9.70
N ASP A 154 -8.24 8.91 -9.16
CA ASP A 154 -6.87 8.64 -8.67
C ASP A 154 -6.75 8.94 -7.18
N GLY A 155 -6.10 8.05 -6.43
CA GLY A 155 -5.69 8.35 -5.07
C GLY A 155 -5.29 7.14 -4.23
N LEU A 156 -5.06 7.43 -2.95
CA LEU A 156 -4.58 6.47 -1.95
C LEU A 156 -5.58 5.33 -1.74
N VAL A 157 -5.09 4.09 -1.73
CA VAL A 157 -5.85 2.92 -1.29
C VAL A 157 -5.32 2.34 0.01
N ALA A 158 -4.01 2.37 0.23
CA ALA A 158 -3.39 1.87 1.46
C ALA A 158 -2.06 2.56 1.75
N THR A 159 -1.72 2.68 3.03
CA THR A 159 -0.40 3.09 3.50
C THR A 159 0.29 1.90 4.17
N ILE A 160 1.46 1.52 3.66
CA ILE A 160 2.28 0.46 4.23
C ILE A 160 3.40 1.10 5.04
N TYR A 161 3.51 0.75 6.30
CA TYR A 161 4.56 1.23 7.19
C TYR A 161 5.70 0.22 7.21
N PHE A 162 6.92 0.72 7.04
CA PHE A 162 8.13 -0.07 7.08
C PHE A 162 9.12 0.49 8.10
N THR A 163 10.00 -0.37 8.59
CA THR A 163 11.20 0.02 9.34
C THR A 163 12.43 -0.53 8.65
N ALA A 164 13.41 0.34 8.37
CA ALA A 164 14.74 -0.07 7.94
C ALA A 164 15.59 -0.45 9.18
N PRO A 165 16.17 -1.65 9.25
CA PRO A 165 17.09 -2.00 10.33
C PRO A 165 18.25 -1.00 10.45
N LYS A 166 18.79 -0.81 11.66
CA LYS A 166 19.89 0.14 11.92
C LYS A 166 21.17 -0.19 11.15
N ASP A 167 21.39 -1.47 10.91
CA ASP A 167 22.51 -2.05 10.16
C ASP A 167 22.18 -2.30 8.68
N CYS A 168 21.04 -1.80 8.20
CA CYS A 168 20.62 -1.98 6.82
C CYS A 168 21.63 -1.34 5.84
N PRO A 169 22.13 -2.09 4.84
CA PRO A 169 23.01 -1.52 3.83
C PRO A 169 22.26 -0.53 2.92
N LYS A 170 23.01 0.38 2.31
CA LYS A 170 22.49 1.28 1.27
C LYS A 170 22.08 0.50 0.03
N GLY A 171 21.06 0.98 -0.68
CA GLY A 171 20.63 0.41 -1.94
C GLY A 171 19.17 0.71 -2.25
N THR A 172 18.65 0.03 -3.27
CA THR A 172 17.25 0.17 -3.71
C THR A 172 16.53 -1.17 -3.56
N VAL A 173 15.32 -1.13 -3.01
CA VAL A 173 14.36 -2.23 -2.99
C VAL A 173 13.23 -1.88 -3.93
N LYS A 174 12.95 -2.75 -4.90
CA LYS A 174 11.80 -2.60 -5.79
C LYS A 174 10.54 -3.16 -5.12
N LEU A 175 9.43 -2.49 -5.37
CA LEU A 175 8.08 -2.94 -5.04
C LEU A 175 7.49 -3.56 -6.29
N THR A 176 7.36 -4.88 -6.29
CA THR A 176 6.87 -5.65 -7.43
C THR A 176 5.61 -6.43 -7.06
N ARG A 177 4.88 -6.89 -8.07
CA ARG A 177 3.78 -7.84 -7.88
C ARG A 177 4.23 -9.27 -8.14
N GLY A 178 3.40 -10.23 -7.75
CA GLY A 178 3.61 -11.63 -8.03
C GLY A 178 2.47 -12.48 -7.47
N MET A 179 2.72 -13.78 -7.36
CA MET A 179 1.78 -14.72 -6.76
C MET A 179 2.41 -15.30 -5.50
N ILE A 180 1.63 -15.40 -4.41
CA ILE A 180 2.03 -16.16 -3.23
C ILE A 180 1.24 -17.48 -3.26
N PRO A 181 1.91 -18.61 -3.54
CA PRO A 181 1.27 -19.91 -3.48
C PRO A 181 0.78 -20.19 -2.05
N HIS A 182 -0.46 -20.66 -1.93
CA HIS A 182 -1.02 -21.14 -0.67
C HIS A 182 -1.72 -22.48 -0.95
N PRO A 183 -1.76 -23.41 0.02
CA PRO A 183 -2.44 -24.69 -0.17
C PRO A 183 -3.95 -24.55 -0.45
N THR A 184 -4.57 -23.43 -0.06
CA THR A 184 -6.04 -23.24 -0.18
C THR A 184 -6.49 -22.01 -0.97
N ILE A 185 -5.68 -20.96 -1.10
CA ILE A 185 -6.08 -19.68 -1.72
C ILE A 185 -4.87 -19.04 -2.44
N SER A 186 -4.88 -18.98 -3.76
CA SER A 186 -3.86 -18.23 -4.49
C SER A 186 -3.99 -16.74 -4.22
N TYR A 187 -2.99 -16.14 -3.57
CA TYR A 187 -2.94 -14.68 -3.41
C TYR A 187 -2.36 -14.08 -4.69
N ILE A 188 -3.26 -13.62 -5.56
CA ILE A 188 -2.94 -13.07 -6.87
C ILE A 188 -3.20 -11.56 -6.89
N TYR A 189 -2.60 -10.88 -7.86
CA TYR A 189 -2.89 -9.50 -8.14
C TYR A 189 -4.12 -9.40 -9.05
N THR A 190 -5.21 -8.84 -8.53
CA THR A 190 -6.47 -8.68 -9.28
C THR A 190 -7.30 -7.53 -8.72
N VAL A 191 -8.15 -6.95 -9.56
CA VAL A 191 -9.18 -5.98 -9.20
C VAL A 191 -10.49 -6.44 -9.81
N TRP A 192 -11.62 -6.18 -9.16
CA TRP A 192 -12.94 -6.58 -9.65
C TRP A 192 -13.93 -5.43 -9.64
N ASN A 193 -14.87 -5.48 -10.58
CA ASN A 193 -16.02 -4.57 -10.61
C ASN A 193 -17.14 -5.06 -9.64
N PRO A 194 -18.21 -4.26 -9.43
CA PRO A 194 -19.34 -4.66 -8.59
C PRO A 194 -20.11 -5.91 -9.04
N LEU A 195 -19.87 -6.42 -10.27
CA LEU A 195 -20.42 -7.68 -10.75
C LEU A 195 -19.52 -8.88 -10.43
N GLY A 196 -18.40 -8.68 -9.75
CA GLY A 196 -17.41 -9.71 -9.46
C GLY A 196 -16.57 -10.12 -10.68
N THR A 197 -16.58 -9.32 -11.74
CA THR A 197 -15.74 -9.57 -12.93
C THR A 197 -14.35 -9.00 -12.69
N GLU A 198 -13.32 -9.83 -12.87
CA GLU A 198 -11.92 -9.37 -12.87
C GLU A 198 -11.68 -8.40 -14.03
N LEU A 199 -10.99 -7.30 -13.75
CA LEU A 199 -10.65 -6.30 -14.75
C LEU A 199 -9.14 -6.20 -14.95
N ASP A 200 -8.75 -5.78 -16.15
CA ASP A 200 -7.36 -5.46 -16.44
C ASP A 200 -6.91 -4.30 -15.54
N CYS A 201 -5.75 -4.50 -14.91
CA CYS A 201 -5.11 -3.48 -14.10
C CYS A 201 -3.60 -3.57 -14.27
N VAL A 202 -2.97 -2.47 -14.64
CA VAL A 202 -1.52 -2.32 -14.70
C VAL A 202 -0.98 -2.20 -13.27
N PHE A 203 0.18 -2.82 -13.01
CA PHE A 203 0.94 -2.62 -11.79
C PHE A 203 2.24 -1.90 -12.13
N LYS A 204 2.36 -0.66 -11.69
CA LYS A 204 3.57 0.15 -11.87
C LYS A 204 4.48 -0.01 -10.65
N GLU A 205 5.64 -0.63 -10.86
CA GLU A 205 6.61 -0.86 -9.79
C GLU A 205 7.03 0.45 -9.10
N GLY A 206 7.20 0.38 -7.78
CA GLY A 206 7.75 1.46 -6.96
C GLY A 206 9.17 1.16 -6.48
N GLU A 207 9.83 2.17 -5.91
CA GLU A 207 11.17 2.01 -5.33
C GLU A 207 11.27 2.60 -3.92
N ILE A 208 11.94 1.85 -3.04
CA ILE A 208 12.41 2.32 -1.73
C ILE A 208 13.93 2.41 -1.80
N LYS A 209 14.48 3.61 -1.59
CA LYS A 209 15.94 3.84 -1.56
C LYS A 209 16.43 4.04 -0.13
N ILE A 210 17.33 3.19 0.33
CA ILE A 210 18.04 3.31 1.61
C ILE A 210 19.36 4.06 1.38
N LYS A 211 19.53 5.20 2.04
CA LYS A 211 20.69 6.11 1.89
C LYS A 211 21.72 6.02 3.00
#